data_AF-A0A7K4N5W7-F1
#
_entry.id   AF-A0A7K4N5W7-F1
#
_cell.length_a   1.000
_cell.length_b   1.000
_cell.length_c   1.000
_cell.angle_alpha   90.00
_cell.angle_beta   90.00
_cell.angle_gamma   90.00
#
_symmetry.space_group_name_H-M   'P 1'
#
loop_
_entity.id
_entity.type
_entity.pdbx_description
1 polymer ?
#
loop_
_entity_poly.entity_id
_entity_poly.type
_entity_poly.pdbx_seq_one_letter_code
_entity_poly.pdbx_strand_id
1 'polypeptide(L)' 'MSLTNKEKMVALISNGIAVFSLLQERGDLPKNTTMYNFVLKVIPEDVKSELSIELIDEVFQYVSTAHSS' A
#
# COMPACT_ATOMS: atom_id res chain seq x y z
N MET A 1 9.28 -10.40 20.06
CA MET A 1 8.88 -11.15 18.86
C MET A 1 9.15 -10.25 17.66
N SER A 2 9.81 -10.74 16.62
CA SER A 2 10.09 -9.96 15.39
C SER A 2 8.97 -10.17 14.38
N LEU A 3 8.57 -9.11 13.68
CA LEU A 3 7.57 -9.17 12.62
C LEU A 3 8.02 -10.11 11.49
N THR A 4 7.10 -10.92 10.98
CA THR A 4 7.25 -11.74 9.78
C THR A 4 7.30 -10.87 8.53
N ASN A 5 7.82 -11.40 7.42
CA ASN A 5 7.85 -10.68 6.14
C ASN A 5 6.44 -10.33 5.65
N LYS A 6 5.45 -11.21 5.89
CA LYS A 6 4.04 -10.96 5.55
C LYS A 6 3.45 -9.79 6.35
N GLU A 7 3.70 -9.72 7.65
CA GLU A 7 3.23 -8.60 8.48
C GLU A 7 3.89 -7.27 8.07
N LYS A 8 5.19 -7.29 7.78
CA LYS A 8 5.91 -6.12 7.25
C LYS A 8 5.32 -5.67 5.91
N MET A 9 4.97 -6.61 5.03
CA MET A 9 4.36 -6.31 3.73
C MET A 9 3.01 -5.62 3.89
N VAL A 10 2.12 -6.17 4.72
CA VAL A 10 0.80 -5.57 4.98
C VAL A 10 0.95 -4.14 5.52
N ALA A 11 1.88 -3.92 6.45
CA ALA A 11 2.17 -2.59 6.98
C ALA A 11 2.65 -1.60 5.90
N LEU A 12 3.53 -2.04 4.99
CA LEU A 12 4.01 -1.23 3.88
C LEU A 12 2.90 -0.89 2.87
N ILE A 13 2.06 -1.87 2.50
CA ILE A 13 0.93 -1.65 1.59
C ILE A 13 -0.05 -0.65 2.20
N SER A 14 -0.43 -0.84 3.47
CA SER A 14 -1.33 0.06 4.19
C SER A 14 -0.78 1.49 4.25
N ASN A 15 0.51 1.64 4.56
CA ASN A 15 1.17 2.95 4.57
C ASN A 15 1.22 3.57 3.17
N GLY A 16 1.57 2.77 2.15
CA GLY A 16 1.60 3.21 0.76
C GLY A 16 0.24 3.72 0.27
N ILE A 17 -0.85 3.05 0.64
CA ILE A 17 -2.23 3.49 0.35
C ILE A 17 -2.53 4.80 1.06
N ALA A 18 -2.22 4.92 2.36
CA ALA A 18 -2.48 6.14 3.12
C ALA A 18 -1.74 7.36 2.54
N VAL A 19 -0.45 7.19 2.20
CA VAL A 19 0.35 8.24 1.56
C VAL A 19 -0.19 8.57 0.17
N PHE A 20 -0.57 7.57 -0.63
CA PHE A 20 -1.18 7.78 -1.94
C PHE A 20 -2.45 8.64 -1.83
N SER A 21 -3.37 8.29 -0.91
CA SER A 21 -4.61 9.04 -0.68
C SER A 21 -4.34 10.49 -0.27
N LEU A 22 -3.39 10.71 0.66
CA LEU A 22 -3.01 12.07 1.08
C LEU A 22 -2.40 12.90 -0.05
N LEU A 23 -1.56 12.30 -0.89
CA LEU A 23 -0.98 12.97 -2.07
C LEU A 23 -2.04 13.26 -3.14
N GLN A 24 -3.03 12.36 -3.28
CA GLN A 24 -4.16 12.56 -4.18
C GLN A 24 -5.00 13.76 -3.76
N GLU A 25 -5.35 13.88 -2.48
CA GLU A 25 -6.11 14.99 -1.92
C GLU A 25 -5.39 16.34 -2.09
N ARG A 26 -4.05 16.35 -1.98
CA ARG A 26 -3.23 17.55 -2.17
C ARG A 26 -2.99 17.93 -3.62
N GLY A 27 -3.32 17.05 -4.58
CA GLY A 27 -3.01 17.24 -5.98
C GLY A 27 -1.51 17.06 -6.33
N ASP A 28 -0.73 16.47 -5.42
CA ASP A 28 0.73 16.29 -5.54
C ASP A 28 1.11 14.96 -6.20
N LEU A 29 0.13 14.15 -6.62
CA LEU A 29 0.39 12.90 -7.32
C LEU A 29 0.98 13.15 -8.71
N PRO A 30 2.10 12.49 -9.08
CA PRO A 30 2.63 12.57 -10.43
C PRO A 30 1.60 12.08 -11.45
N LYS A 31 1.49 12.78 -12.59
CA LYS A 31 0.57 12.39 -13.68
C LYS A 31 0.79 10.93 -14.07
N ASN A 32 -0.31 10.17 -14.22
CA ASN A 32 -0.35 8.74 -14.56
C ASN A 32 0.14 7.78 -13.45
N THR A 33 0.17 8.22 -12.18
CA THR A 33 0.45 7.32 -11.06
C THR A 33 -0.84 6.64 -10.59
N THR A 34 -0.90 5.32 -10.73
CA THR A 34 -1.95 4.50 -10.11
C THR A 34 -1.52 4.07 -8.71
N MET A 35 -2.48 3.68 -7.86
CA MET A 35 -2.20 3.16 -6.52
C MET A 35 -1.26 1.94 -6.56
N TYR A 36 -1.48 0.99 -7.47
CA TYR A 36 -0.60 -0.17 -7.64
C TYR A 36 0.83 0.25 -8.01
N ASN A 37 0.99 1.16 -8.98
CA ASN A 37 2.30 1.66 -9.38
C ASN A 37 2.99 2.42 -8.23
N PHE A 38 2.23 3.08 -7.38
CA PHE A 38 2.75 3.75 -6.20
C PHE A 38 3.24 2.73 -5.17
N VAL A 39 2.37 1.82 -4.74
CA VAL A 39 2.69 0.77 -3.74
C VAL A 39 3.89 -0.07 -4.20
N LEU A 40 3.95 -0.47 -5.48
CA LEU A 40 5.07 -1.21 -6.06
C LEU A 40 6.42 -0.47 -5.96
N LYS A 41 6.42 0.87 -5.97
CA LYS A 41 7.65 1.68 -5.85
C LYS A 41 8.15 1.82 -4.41
N VAL A 42 7.26 1.70 -3.42
CA VAL A 42 7.61 1.88 -2.00
C VAL A 42 8.06 0.55 -1.37
N ILE A 43 7.73 -0.58 -1.98
CA ILE A 43 8.06 -1.90 -1.47
C ILE A 43 9.55 -2.22 -1.69
N PRO A 44 10.31 -2.56 -0.63
CA PRO A 44 11.70 -2.94 -0.76
C PRO A 44 11.83 -4.38 -1.30
N GLU A 45 12.92 -4.64 -2.03
CA GLU A 45 13.13 -5.89 -2.79
C GLU A 45 13.21 -7.14 -1.89
N ASP A 46 13.61 -6.99 -0.62
CA ASP A 46 13.78 -8.07 0.36
C ASP A 46 12.46 -8.74 0.79
N VAL A 47 11.34 -8.04 0.64
CA VAL A 47 9.99 -8.56 0.97
C VAL A 47 9.12 -8.74 -0.26
N LYS A 48 9.57 -8.32 -1.44
CA LYS A 48 8.81 -8.30 -2.69
C LYS A 48 8.29 -9.68 -3.13
N SER A 49 8.92 -10.77 -2.70
CA SER A 49 8.45 -12.14 -2.96
C SER A 49 7.09 -12.45 -2.33
N GLU A 50 6.72 -11.73 -1.27
CA GLU A 50 5.42 -11.87 -0.58
C GLU A 50 4.33 -10.98 -1.20
N LEU A 51 4.67 -10.18 -2.22
CA LEU A 51 3.73 -9.26 -2.84
C LEU A 51 2.87 -9.99 -3.87
N SER A 52 1.55 -9.94 -3.69
CA SER A 52 0.57 -10.29 -4.71
C SER A 52 -0.38 -9.12 -4.94
N ILE A 53 -0.95 -9.04 -6.15
CA ILE A 53 -1.99 -8.05 -6.48
C ILE A 53 -3.20 -8.25 -5.56
N GLU A 54 -3.56 -9.51 -5.29
CA GLU A 54 -4.65 -9.89 -4.39
C GLU A 54 -4.45 -9.34 -2.98
N LEU A 55 -3.21 -9.37 -2.46
CA LEU A 55 -2.88 -8.81 -1.14
C LEU A 55 -3.04 -7.29 -1.13
N ILE A 56 -2.64 -6.61 -2.22
CA ILE A 56 -2.84 -5.15 -2.35
C ILE A 56 -4.34 -4.83 -2.32
N ASP A 57 -5.14 -5.58 -3.10
CA ASP A 57 -6.60 -5.39 -3.17
C ASP A 57 -7.28 -5.63 -1.82
N GLU A 58 -6.91 -6.70 -1.12
CA GLU A 58 -7.43 -7.05 0.19
C GLU A 58 -7.13 -5.93 1.21
N VAL A 59 -5.87 -5.49 1.28
CA VAL A 59 -5.46 -4.42 2.21
C VAL A 59 -6.14 -3.11 1.85
N PHE A 60 -6.27 -2.79 0.56
CA PHE A 60 -6.97 -1.58 0.11
C PHE A 60 -8.44 -1.58 0.51
N GLN A 61 -9.16 -2.68 0.28
CA GLN A 61 -10.55 -2.83 0.69
C GLN A 61 -10.70 -2.70 2.21
N TYR A 62 -9.83 -3.37 2.95
CA TYR A 62 -9.85 -3.33 4.42
C TYR A 62 -9.62 -1.91 4.97
N VAL A 63 -8.58 -1.22 4.51
CA VAL A 63 -8.26 0.14 4.98
C VAL A 63 -9.36 1.13 4.58
N SER A 64 -9.87 1.04 3.36
CA SER A 64 -10.93 1.93 2.88
C SER A 64 -12.23 1.77 3.68
N THR A 65 -12.59 0.53 4.03
CA THR A 65 -13.78 0.25 4.86
C THR A 65 -13.58 0.63 6.33
N ALA A 66 -12.36 0.47 6.87
CA ALA A 66 -12.05 0.86 8.25
C ALA A 66 -12.19 2.38 8.50
N HIS A 67 -11.94 3.21 7.48
CA HIS A 67 -12.13 4.66 7.55
C HIS A 67 -13.57 5.13 7.27
N SER A 68 -14.49 4.21 6.96
CA SER A 68 -15.89 4.50 6.65
C SER A 68 -16.81 4.59 7.88
N SER A 69 -16.27 4.57 9.10
CA SER A 69 -17.01 4.59 10.38
C SER A 69 -17.00 5.94 11.06
#